data_AF-A0AAQ4E4F2-F1
#
_entry.id   AF-A0AAQ4E4F2-F1
#
_cell.length_a   1.000
_cell.length_b   1.000
_cell.length_c   1.000
_cell.angle_alpha   90.00
_cell.angle_beta   90.00
_cell.angle_gamma   90.00
#
_symmetry.space_group_name_H-M   'P 1'
#
loop_
_entity.id
_entity.type
_entity.pdbx_description
1 polymer ?
#
loop_
_entity_poly.entity_id
_entity_poly.type
_entity_poly.pdbx_seq_one_letter_code
_entity_poly.pdbx_strand_id
1 'polypeptide(L)'
;MTLQHRYAQDVTVLPVAKNVAYTPGPFRAASKLGAFIESYVFVDAYGAYNSLTGDKKEHVQSHGTHISAGYAFELQFQCRKQEDGEVLVSFTLILHESIWDALLEWPFSKSVTIIVTHPKDQEKDIRMPVSADSSDMVRRPVPGAANKGFQTETVNWRQLEQQGFIYNNNIYVNVELE
;
A
#
# COMPACT_ATOMS: atom_id res chain seq x y z
N MET A 1 73.25 6.12 2.76
CA MET A 1 72.28 7.19 2.44
C MET A 1 70.92 6.52 2.30
N THR A 2 70.07 6.59 3.32
CA THR A 2 68.77 5.90 3.33
C THR A 2 67.70 6.94 3.63
N LEU A 3 66.92 7.29 2.60
CA LEU A 3 65.86 8.30 2.65
C LEU A 3 64.63 7.72 3.35
N GLN A 4 64.27 8.29 4.51
CA GLN A 4 62.95 8.11 5.13
C GLN A 4 61.93 8.95 4.33
N HIS A 5 60.91 8.31 3.76
CA HIS A 5 59.70 9.01 3.31
C HIS A 5 58.62 8.86 4.38
N ARG A 6 58.29 9.97 5.04
CA ARG A 6 57.11 10.10 5.91
C ARG A 6 55.91 10.42 5.00
N TYR A 7 54.99 9.48 4.88
CA TYR A 7 53.64 9.78 4.39
C TYR A 7 52.85 10.41 5.54
N ALA A 8 52.55 11.70 5.43
CA ALA A 8 51.53 12.33 6.25
C ALA A 8 50.17 12.04 5.60
N GLN A 9 49.29 11.33 6.31
CA GLN A 9 47.89 11.17 5.91
C GLN A 9 47.12 12.38 6.41
N ASP A 10 46.73 13.27 5.50
CA ASP A 10 45.73 14.30 5.77
C ASP A 10 44.37 13.61 5.96
N VAL A 11 43.93 13.51 7.21
CA VAL A 11 42.59 13.05 7.54
C VAL A 11 41.63 14.23 7.39
N THR A 12 40.99 14.31 6.23
CA THR A 12 39.90 15.28 5.99
C THR A 12 38.70 14.89 6.83
N VAL A 13 38.48 15.60 7.94
CA VAL A 13 37.26 15.45 8.75
C VAL A 13 36.09 16.06 7.97
N LEU A 14 35.16 15.22 7.52
CA LEU A 14 33.95 15.68 6.86
C LEU A 14 33.10 16.51 7.83
N PRO A 15 32.56 17.66 7.40
CA PRO A 15 31.71 18.48 8.26
C PRO A 15 30.46 17.70 8.67
N VAL A 16 30.15 17.74 9.96
CA VAL A 16 28.93 17.15 10.54
C VAL A 16 27.73 17.83 9.87
N ALA A 17 27.01 17.07 9.03
CA ALA A 17 25.83 17.56 8.35
C ALA A 17 24.81 18.04 9.38
N LYS A 18 24.33 19.28 9.24
CA LYS A 18 23.21 19.80 10.03
C LYS A 18 22.02 18.86 9.81
N ASN A 19 21.40 18.40 10.91
CA ASN A 19 20.21 17.56 10.89
C ASN A 19 19.12 18.22 10.04
N VAL A 20 19.03 17.83 8.77
CA VAL A 20 17.85 18.12 7.95
C VAL A 20 16.73 17.28 8.57
N ALA A 21 15.64 17.94 8.95
CA ALA A 21 14.46 17.23 9.45
C ALA A 21 14.01 16.23 8.37
N TYR A 22 14.25 14.95 8.62
CA TYR A 22 13.82 13.88 7.75
C TYR A 22 12.29 13.86 7.76
N THR A 23 11.69 14.23 6.62
CA THR A 23 10.26 14.03 6.43
C THR A 23 10.10 12.69 5.73
N PRO A 24 9.62 11.64 6.41
CA PRO A 24 9.38 10.37 5.74
C PRO A 24 8.41 10.61 4.58
N GLY A 25 8.78 10.15 3.38
CA GLY A 25 7.85 10.09 2.25
C GLY A 25 6.75 9.05 2.51
N PRO A 26 5.82 8.81 1.57
CA PRO A 26 4.69 7.90 1.78
C PRO A 26 5.06 6.40 1.79
N PHE A 27 6.29 6.04 1.44
CA PHE A 27 6.72 4.65 1.36
C PHE A 27 7.17 4.15 2.73
N ARG A 28 6.82 2.90 3.05
CA ARG A 28 7.17 2.27 4.32
C ARG A 28 8.15 1.13 4.09
N ALA A 29 9.00 0.91 5.09
CA ALA A 29 9.70 -0.35 5.20
C ALA A 29 8.74 -1.40 5.77
N ALA A 30 9.00 -2.67 5.47
CA ALA A 30 8.28 -3.77 6.08
C ALA A 30 8.45 -3.75 7.60
N SER A 31 7.38 -4.05 8.34
CA SER A 31 7.33 -3.97 9.80
C SER A 31 8.23 -5.00 10.50
N LYS A 32 8.54 -6.12 9.84
CA LYS A 32 9.38 -7.20 10.37
C LYS A 32 10.16 -7.96 9.30
N LEU A 33 11.18 -8.69 9.73
CA LEU A 33 11.97 -9.56 8.86
C LEU A 33 11.08 -10.64 8.22
N GLY A 34 11.20 -10.81 6.91
CA GLY A 34 10.45 -11.80 6.13
C GLY A 34 9.07 -11.34 5.67
N ALA A 35 8.62 -10.15 6.07
CA ALA A 35 7.45 -9.51 5.49
C ALA A 35 7.80 -8.84 4.15
N PHE A 36 6.84 -8.82 3.24
CA PHE A 36 6.93 -8.18 1.94
C PHE A 36 6.05 -6.94 1.94
N ILE A 37 6.50 -5.85 1.30
CA ILE A 37 5.73 -4.62 1.20
C ILE A 37 5.68 -4.12 -0.24
N GLU A 38 4.48 -3.86 -0.72
CA GLU A 38 4.23 -3.28 -2.05
C GLU A 38 3.59 -1.91 -1.89
N SER A 39 4.00 -0.93 -2.68
CA SER A 39 3.50 0.44 -2.61
C SER A 39 2.67 0.81 -3.83
N TYR A 40 1.55 1.48 -3.60
CA TYR A 40 0.55 1.86 -4.58
C TYR A 40 0.25 3.36 -4.49
N VAL A 41 -0.13 3.93 -5.62
CA VAL A 41 -0.57 5.32 -5.73
C VAL A 41 -1.85 5.37 -6.54
N PHE A 42 -2.96 5.64 -5.85
CA PHE A 42 -4.24 5.89 -6.49
C PHE A 42 -4.29 7.35 -6.92
N VAL A 43 -4.12 7.56 -8.22
CA VAL A 43 -4.10 8.89 -8.84
C VAL A 43 -5.52 9.38 -9.12
N ASP A 44 -5.68 10.70 -9.13
CA ASP A 44 -6.94 11.39 -9.36
C ASP A 44 -8.04 11.04 -8.33
N ALA A 45 -7.66 11.08 -7.06
CA ALA A 45 -8.55 10.79 -5.93
C ALA A 45 -9.82 11.67 -5.97
N TYR A 46 -9.69 12.97 -6.23
CA TYR A 46 -10.83 13.87 -6.35
C TYR A 46 -11.68 13.57 -7.58
N GLY A 47 -11.11 13.11 -8.69
CA GLY A 47 -11.88 12.60 -9.83
C GLY A 47 -12.74 11.39 -9.45
N ALA A 48 -12.18 10.44 -8.69
CA ALA A 48 -12.94 9.30 -8.17
C ALA A 48 -14.12 9.76 -7.30
N TYR A 49 -13.88 10.66 -6.33
CA TYR A 49 -14.92 11.25 -5.48
C TYR A 49 -15.98 12.02 -6.28
N ASN A 50 -15.56 12.91 -7.17
CA ASN A 50 -16.46 13.75 -7.97
C ASN A 50 -17.28 12.94 -8.99
N SER A 51 -16.86 11.71 -9.30
CA SER A 51 -17.65 10.82 -10.16
C SER A 51 -18.90 10.27 -9.47
N LEU A 52 -19.06 10.44 -8.15
CA LEU A 52 -20.21 9.97 -7.35
C LEU A 52 -21.40 10.95 -7.39
N THR A 53 -21.82 11.32 -8.60
CA THR A 53 -22.92 12.25 -8.84
C THR A 53 -24.17 11.55 -9.37
N GLY A 54 -25.34 12.17 -9.15
CA GLY A 54 -26.63 11.60 -9.53
C GLY A 54 -26.86 10.22 -8.92
N ASP A 55 -27.17 9.24 -9.77
CA ASP A 55 -27.45 7.85 -9.38
C ASP A 55 -26.17 7.01 -9.20
N LYS A 56 -25.00 7.52 -9.59
CA LYS A 56 -23.74 6.79 -9.44
C LYS A 56 -23.28 6.83 -7.99
N LYS A 57 -23.48 5.72 -7.27
CA LYS A 57 -23.12 5.58 -5.85
C LYS A 57 -21.72 5.01 -5.62
N GLU A 58 -21.04 4.54 -6.66
CA GLU A 58 -19.78 3.82 -6.50
C GLU A 58 -18.76 4.15 -7.61
N HIS A 59 -17.50 4.21 -7.22
CA HIS A 59 -16.35 4.29 -8.11
C HIS A 59 -15.30 3.28 -7.65
N VAL A 60 -14.72 2.53 -8.60
CA VAL A 60 -13.63 1.59 -8.34
C VAL A 60 -12.47 1.92 -9.26
N GLN A 61 -11.28 2.03 -8.69
CA GLN A 61 -10.00 2.15 -9.39
C GLN A 61 -9.16 0.93 -9.04
N SER A 62 -8.62 0.26 -10.05
CA SER A 62 -7.75 -0.89 -9.88
C SER A 62 -6.32 -0.57 -10.28
N HIS A 63 -5.36 -1.10 -9.53
CA HIS A 63 -4.03 -1.32 -10.07
C HIS A 63 -4.00 -2.61 -10.90
N GLY A 64 -2.96 -2.78 -11.73
CA GLY A 64 -2.75 -4.04 -12.43
C GLY A 64 -2.44 -5.19 -11.46
N THR A 65 -2.23 -6.38 -11.99
CA THR A 65 -1.78 -7.52 -11.17
C THR A 65 -0.30 -7.37 -10.80
N HIS A 66 0.02 -7.54 -9.52
CA HIS A 66 1.37 -7.52 -8.97
C HIS A 66 1.68 -8.88 -8.34
N ILE A 67 2.95 -9.26 -8.31
CA ILE A 67 3.41 -10.49 -7.65
C ILE A 67 4.27 -10.11 -6.45
N SER A 68 3.88 -10.55 -5.26
CA SER A 68 4.70 -10.42 -4.04
C SER A 68 4.63 -11.72 -3.24
N ALA A 69 5.75 -12.12 -2.63
CA ALA A 69 5.92 -13.43 -2.00
C ALA A 69 5.50 -14.63 -2.89
N GLY A 70 5.56 -14.47 -4.22
CA GLY A 70 5.11 -15.46 -5.21
C GLY A 70 3.61 -15.41 -5.55
N TYR A 71 2.76 -14.82 -4.71
CA TYR A 71 1.33 -14.69 -4.94
C TYR A 71 1.03 -13.51 -5.88
N ALA A 72 0.17 -13.73 -6.88
CA ALA A 72 -0.32 -12.66 -7.75
C ALA A 72 -1.61 -12.06 -7.18
N PHE A 73 -1.68 -10.73 -7.13
CA PHE A 73 -2.86 -10.03 -6.64
C PHE A 73 -3.06 -8.67 -7.28
N GLU A 74 -4.30 -8.19 -7.22
CA GLU A 74 -4.73 -6.85 -7.59
C GLU A 74 -5.17 -6.11 -6.33
N LEU A 75 -4.90 -4.81 -6.27
CA LEU A 75 -5.45 -3.92 -5.26
C LEU A 75 -6.43 -2.95 -5.91
N GLN A 76 -7.66 -2.94 -5.39
CA GLN A 76 -8.70 -2.00 -5.78
C GLN A 76 -8.91 -0.96 -4.68
N PHE A 77 -9.13 0.28 -5.10
CA PHE A 77 -9.62 1.38 -4.31
C PHE A 77 -11.07 1.66 -4.69
N GLN A 78 -11.93 1.77 -3.68
CA GLN A 78 -13.36 1.94 -3.88
C GLN A 78 -13.86 3.14 -3.08
N CYS A 79 -14.57 4.05 -3.74
CA CYS A 79 -15.36 5.09 -3.10
C CYS A 79 -16.84 4.77 -3.23
N ARG A 80 -17.58 4.81 -2.13
CA ARG A 80 -19.02 4.52 -2.08
C ARG A 80 -19.79 5.60 -1.35
N LYS A 81 -20.70 6.26 -2.06
CA LYS A 81 -21.63 7.26 -1.51
C LYS A 81 -22.78 6.59 -0.76
N GLN A 82 -22.95 6.98 0.49
CA GLN A 82 -24.06 6.58 1.36
C GLN A 82 -25.30 7.45 1.12
N GLU A 83 -26.42 7.06 1.71
CA GLU A 83 -27.71 7.77 1.55
C GLU A 83 -27.71 9.16 2.18
N ASP A 84 -26.96 9.35 3.27
CA ASP A 84 -26.73 10.64 3.93
C ASP A 84 -25.75 11.56 3.16
N GLY A 85 -25.18 11.07 2.06
CA GLY A 85 -24.22 11.78 1.23
C GLY A 85 -22.77 11.61 1.66
N GLU A 86 -22.48 10.91 2.76
CA GLU A 86 -21.11 10.58 3.12
C GLU A 86 -20.46 9.65 2.08
N VAL A 87 -19.15 9.79 1.89
CA VAL A 87 -18.39 8.90 1.01
C VAL A 87 -17.45 8.07 1.84
N LEU A 88 -17.62 6.76 1.74
CA LEU A 88 -16.77 5.76 2.37
C LEU A 88 -15.73 5.28 1.38
N VAL A 89 -14.52 5.08 1.86
CA VAL A 89 -13.37 4.54 1.14
C VAL A 89 -13.07 3.17 1.69
N SER A 90 -12.89 2.19 0.81
CA SER A 90 -12.33 0.88 1.16
C SER A 90 -11.37 0.41 0.09
N PHE A 91 -10.59 -0.60 0.45
CA PHE A 91 -9.69 -1.31 -0.42
C PHE A 91 -10.05 -2.78 -0.48
N THR A 92 -9.89 -3.36 -1.66
CA THR A 92 -10.14 -4.77 -1.91
C THR A 92 -8.90 -5.41 -2.54
N LEU A 93 -8.31 -6.40 -1.87
CA LEU A 93 -7.25 -7.22 -2.47
C LEU A 93 -7.89 -8.41 -3.19
N ILE A 94 -7.44 -8.78 -4.38
CA ILE A 94 -7.99 -9.91 -5.14
C ILE A 94 -6.84 -10.82 -5.56
N LEU A 95 -6.88 -12.09 -5.16
CA LEU A 95 -5.90 -13.08 -5.60
C LEU A 95 -6.18 -13.52 -7.04
N HIS A 96 -5.12 -13.53 -7.83
CA HIS A 96 -5.08 -13.93 -9.23
C HIS A 96 -4.15 -15.13 -9.41
N GLU A 97 -4.32 -15.84 -10.53
CA GLU A 97 -3.41 -16.93 -10.90
C GLU A 97 -1.96 -16.40 -11.02
N SER A 98 -1.04 -17.07 -10.35
CA SER A 98 0.40 -16.82 -10.47
C SER A 98 1.09 -17.99 -11.15
N ILE A 99 2.16 -17.69 -11.90
CA ILE A 99 3.07 -18.72 -12.43
C ILE A 99 3.72 -19.56 -11.32
N TRP A 100 3.70 -19.08 -10.07
CA TRP A 100 4.27 -19.74 -8.90
C TRP A 100 3.26 -20.57 -8.11
N ASP A 101 1.96 -20.56 -8.44
CA ASP A 101 0.90 -21.14 -7.60
C ASP A 101 1.09 -22.63 -7.30
N ALA A 102 1.80 -23.37 -8.16
CA ALA A 102 2.12 -24.78 -7.94
C ALA A 102 3.16 -25.01 -6.82
N LEU A 103 3.92 -23.99 -6.46
CA LEU A 103 4.96 -24.02 -5.42
C LEU A 103 4.52 -23.34 -4.13
N LEU A 104 3.34 -22.72 -4.12
CA LEU A 104 2.83 -21.95 -2.99
C LEU A 104 1.87 -22.78 -2.14
N GLU A 105 1.77 -22.38 -0.87
CA GLU A 105 0.80 -22.95 0.05
C GLU A 105 -0.61 -22.44 -0.25
N TRP A 106 -1.58 -23.35 -0.19
CA TRP A 106 -3.00 -23.08 -0.35
C TRP A 106 -3.82 -23.86 0.70
N PRO A 107 -4.91 -23.27 1.26
CA PRO A 107 -5.42 -21.93 1.00
C PRO A 107 -4.44 -20.84 1.44
N PHE A 108 -4.54 -19.65 0.84
CA PHE A 108 -3.73 -18.49 1.18
C PHE A 108 -3.84 -18.21 2.68
N SER A 109 -2.70 -18.22 3.36
CA SER A 109 -2.58 -18.18 4.82
C SER A 109 -1.80 -16.98 5.34
N LYS A 110 -1.32 -16.10 4.43
CA LYS A 110 -0.56 -14.91 4.80
C LYS A 110 -1.45 -13.88 5.48
N SER A 111 -0.90 -13.22 6.50
CA SER A 111 -1.55 -12.04 7.05
C SER A 111 -1.32 -10.88 6.09
N VAL A 112 -2.38 -10.11 5.81
CA VAL A 112 -2.27 -8.95 4.95
C VAL A 112 -2.79 -7.73 5.70
N THR A 113 -2.00 -6.65 5.65
CA THR A 113 -2.40 -5.34 6.14
C THR A 113 -2.30 -4.33 5.01
N ILE A 114 -3.42 -3.65 4.73
CA ILE A 114 -3.43 -2.50 3.83
C ILE A 114 -3.21 -1.25 4.68
N ILE A 115 -2.27 -0.40 4.27
CA ILE A 115 -1.84 0.76 5.05
C ILE A 115 -2.08 2.01 4.20
N VAL A 116 -3.07 2.81 4.56
CA VAL A 116 -3.24 4.14 3.95
C VAL A 116 -2.20 5.06 4.57
N THR A 117 -1.22 5.44 3.78
CA THR A 117 -0.05 6.15 4.29
C THR A 117 -0.22 7.65 4.26
N HIS A 118 0.06 8.29 5.39
CA HIS A 118 0.13 9.74 5.42
C HIS A 118 1.46 10.16 4.79
N PRO A 119 1.45 11.13 3.85
CA PRO A 119 2.61 11.45 3.01
C PRO A 119 3.77 12.12 3.76
N LYS A 120 3.56 12.56 5.00
CA LYS A 120 4.53 13.34 5.79
C LYS A 120 4.66 12.92 7.26
N ASP A 121 3.81 12.02 7.73
CA ASP A 121 3.65 11.75 9.17
C ASP A 121 3.26 10.29 9.39
N GLN A 122 4.26 9.44 9.56
CA GLN A 122 4.09 8.00 9.65
C GLN A 122 3.19 7.57 10.82
N GLU A 123 3.17 8.33 11.92
CA GLU A 123 2.34 8.02 13.10
C GLU A 123 0.83 8.14 12.81
N LYS A 124 0.46 8.80 11.72
CA LYS A 124 -0.93 8.92 11.28
C LYS A 124 -1.38 7.76 10.41
N ASP A 125 -0.50 6.90 9.92
CA ASP A 125 -0.87 5.83 9.00
C ASP A 125 -2.07 5.01 9.50
N ILE A 126 -3.02 4.76 8.61
CA ILE A 126 -4.20 3.96 8.92
C ILE A 126 -3.89 2.53 8.49
N ARG A 127 -3.67 1.65 9.47
CA ARG A 127 -3.44 0.22 9.24
C ARG A 127 -4.78 -0.51 9.25
N MET A 128 -5.05 -1.22 8.17
CA MET A 128 -6.31 -1.92 7.89
C MET A 128 -5.99 -3.39 7.62
N PRO A 129 -5.94 -4.23 8.68
CA PRO A 129 -5.83 -5.67 8.50
C PRO A 129 -7.00 -6.18 7.65
N VAL A 130 -6.74 -7.10 6.74
CA VAL A 130 -7.79 -7.80 5.99
C VAL A 130 -7.94 -9.23 6.51
N SER A 131 -9.18 -9.66 6.67
CA SER A 131 -9.53 -11.04 6.98
C SER A 131 -10.28 -11.68 5.82
N ALA A 132 -10.09 -12.98 5.66
CA ALA A 132 -10.90 -13.77 4.75
C ALA A 132 -12.18 -14.22 5.45
N ASP A 133 -13.32 -13.82 4.91
CA ASP A 133 -14.62 -14.21 5.47
C ASP A 133 -15.20 -15.45 4.77
N SER A 134 -14.53 -15.94 3.72
CA SER A 134 -14.95 -17.14 2.99
C SER A 134 -13.76 -17.87 2.35
N SER A 135 -13.92 -19.18 2.13
CA SER A 135 -12.93 -20.00 1.43
C SER A 135 -12.72 -19.58 -0.03
N ASP A 136 -13.73 -18.95 -0.66
CA ASP A 136 -13.66 -18.47 -2.04
C ASP A 136 -12.66 -17.32 -2.24
N MET A 137 -12.26 -16.64 -1.16
CA MET A 137 -11.27 -15.55 -1.19
C MET A 137 -9.84 -16.09 -1.15
N VAL A 138 -9.61 -17.18 -0.40
CA VAL A 138 -8.27 -17.72 -0.09
C VAL A 138 -7.94 -19.00 -0.84
N ARG A 139 -8.87 -19.61 -1.57
CA ARG A 139 -8.58 -20.80 -2.39
C ARG A 139 -7.54 -20.48 -3.47
N ARG A 140 -6.90 -21.51 -4.01
CA ARG A 140 -6.08 -21.32 -5.22
C ARG A 140 -6.95 -20.76 -6.37
N PRO A 141 -6.52 -19.67 -7.03
CA PRO A 141 -7.18 -19.16 -8.22
C PRO A 141 -7.26 -20.24 -9.31
N VAL A 142 -8.34 -20.20 -10.10
CA VAL A 142 -8.54 -21.12 -11.22
C VAL A 142 -8.23 -20.34 -12.49
N PRO A 143 -7.62 -20.95 -13.51
CA PRO A 143 -7.29 -20.24 -14.75
C PRO A 143 -8.50 -19.51 -15.33
N GLY A 144 -8.32 -18.22 -15.59
CA GLY A 144 -9.37 -17.34 -16.12
C GLY A 144 -10.46 -16.92 -15.11
N ALA A 145 -10.30 -17.23 -13.82
CA ALA A 145 -11.26 -16.83 -12.78
C ALA A 145 -10.55 -16.31 -11.52
N ALA A 146 -10.72 -15.02 -11.24
CA ALA A 146 -10.28 -14.40 -10.01
C ALA A 146 -11.07 -14.91 -8.79
N ASN A 147 -10.46 -14.85 -7.62
CA ASN A 147 -11.14 -15.10 -6.35
C ASN A 147 -12.09 -13.94 -6.00
N LYS A 148 -12.93 -14.16 -4.98
CA LYS A 148 -13.58 -13.04 -4.30
C LYS A 148 -12.51 -12.21 -3.58
N GLY A 149 -12.71 -10.90 -3.53
CA GLY A 149 -11.75 -9.99 -2.90
C GLY A 149 -11.85 -9.92 -1.37
N PHE A 150 -10.72 -9.61 -0.74
CA PHE A 150 -10.58 -9.30 0.68
C PHE A 150 -10.84 -7.81 0.87
N GLN A 151 -12.02 -7.45 1.36
CA GLN A 151 -12.36 -6.06 1.58
C GLN A 151 -11.92 -5.62 2.98
N THR A 152 -11.31 -4.44 3.04
CA THR A 152 -11.00 -3.75 4.30
C THR A 152 -12.26 -3.15 4.94
N GLU A 153 -12.13 -2.76 6.22
CA GLU A 153 -13.07 -1.80 6.82
C GLU A 153 -13.13 -0.49 6.01
N THR A 154 -14.16 0.32 6.21
CA THR A 154 -14.29 1.60 5.51
C THR A 154 -13.74 2.78 6.30
N VAL A 155 -13.07 3.70 5.62
CA VAL A 155 -12.67 5.02 6.17
C VAL A 155 -13.52 6.12 5.55
N ASN A 156 -13.88 7.14 6.32
CA ASN A 156 -14.62 8.28 5.79
C ASN A 156 -13.70 9.17 4.92
N TRP A 157 -14.14 9.50 3.70
CA TRP A 157 -13.40 10.37 2.77
C TRP A 157 -13.01 11.72 3.40
N ARG A 158 -13.94 12.34 4.11
CA ARG A 158 -13.73 13.64 4.76
C ARG A 158 -12.63 13.57 5.80
N GLN A 159 -12.52 12.45 6.50
CA GLN A 159 -11.44 12.20 7.45
C GLN A 159 -10.09 12.12 6.73
N LEU A 160 -10.01 11.39 5.61
CA LEU A 160 -8.78 11.30 4.81
C LEU A 160 -8.32 12.68 4.31
N GLU A 161 -9.27 13.49 3.84
CA GLU A 161 -8.99 14.86 3.38
C GLU A 161 -8.52 15.76 4.53
N GLN A 162 -9.30 15.84 5.62
CA GLN A 162 -9.00 16.73 6.75
C GLN A 162 -7.69 16.38 7.45
N GLN A 163 -7.32 15.09 7.46
CA GLN A 163 -6.09 14.63 8.08
C GLN A 163 -4.87 14.68 7.15
N GLY A 164 -5.05 15.04 5.87
CA GLY A 164 -3.95 15.27 4.92
C GLY A 164 -3.43 14.03 4.20
N PHE A 165 -4.23 12.95 4.11
CA PHE A 165 -3.86 11.74 3.35
C PHE A 165 -3.93 11.94 1.83
N ILE A 166 -4.80 12.85 1.37
CA ILE A 166 -4.90 13.20 -0.04
C ILE A 166 -3.84 14.26 -0.35
N TYR A 167 -2.82 13.88 -1.11
CA TYR A 167 -1.69 14.76 -1.44
C TYR A 167 -1.45 14.79 -2.94
N ASN A 168 -1.43 16.00 -3.51
CA ASN A 168 -1.35 16.22 -4.96
C ASN A 168 -2.40 15.41 -5.75
N ASN A 169 -3.64 15.35 -5.24
CA ASN A 169 -4.73 14.56 -5.82
C ASN A 169 -4.49 13.04 -5.84
N ASN A 170 -3.63 12.52 -4.96
CA ASN A 170 -3.31 11.10 -4.86
C ASN A 170 -3.53 10.57 -3.45
N ILE A 171 -3.83 9.28 -3.34
CA ILE A 171 -3.80 8.50 -2.11
C ILE A 171 -2.68 7.46 -2.22
N TYR A 172 -1.84 7.39 -1.19
CA TYR A 172 -0.72 6.47 -1.12
C TYR A 172 -1.06 5.30 -0.21
N VAL A 173 -0.79 4.09 -0.68
CA VAL A 173 -1.16 2.87 0.03
C VAL A 173 0.00 1.90 0.01
N ASN A 174 0.26 1.21 1.12
CA ASN A 174 1.18 0.08 1.15
C ASN A 174 0.41 -1.19 1.50
N VAL A 175 0.79 -2.32 0.89
CA VAL A 175 0.27 -3.65 1.20
C VAL A 175 1.40 -4.44 1.83
N GLU A 176 1.23 -4.83 3.09
CA GLU A 176 2.18 -5.64 3.82
C GLU A 176 1.68 -7.09 3.91
N LEU A 177 2.49 -8.04 3.45
CA LEU A 177 2.24 -9.49 3.50
C LEU A 177 3.21 -10.15 4.48
N GLU A 178 2.68 -10.93 5.43
CA GLU A 178 3.43 -11.64 6.47
C GLU A 178 3.19 -13.16 6.44
#